data_AF-A0A958NXR0-F1
#
_entry.id   AF-A0A958NXR0-F1
#
_cell.length_a   1.000
_cell.length_b   1.000
_cell.length_c   1.000
_cell.angle_alpha   90.00
_cell.angle_beta   90.00
_cell.angle_gamma   90.00
#
_symmetry.space_group_name_H-M   'P 1'
#
loop_
_entity.id
_entity.type
_entity.pdbx_description
1 polymer ?
#
loop_
_entity_poly.entity_id
_entity_poly.type
_entity_poly.pdbx_seq_one_letter_code
_entity_poly.pdbx_strand_id
1 'polypeptide(L)'
;CADANYYVTLTPSNSVSSPPSTDYFRDHDFYHLKLNSTTSGTLSVEFIDGNGTGTKADLEIALHGNGARFVTGQDLIVRSIANNNSSDPLVSEVDSVTLSSVPAGNYLIQIFSWYGTGGPVRYGLKLNGVKLCQKDP
;
A
#
# COMPACT_ATOMS: atom_id res chain seq x y z
N CYS A 1 -17.57 6.48 6.55
CA CYS A 1 -16.85 6.93 5.34
C CYS A 1 -17.78 6.70 4.19
N ALA A 2 -18.10 7.75 3.44
CA ALA A 2 -18.94 7.56 2.28
C ALA A 2 -18.19 6.72 1.26
N ASP A 3 -18.90 5.90 0.49
CA ASP A 3 -18.41 5.13 -0.65
C ASP A 3 -17.83 5.98 -1.80
N ALA A 4 -17.50 7.25 -1.55
CA ALA A 4 -16.64 8.00 -2.42
C ALA A 4 -15.37 7.18 -2.64
N ASN A 5 -15.06 6.91 -3.90
CA ASN A 5 -13.83 6.24 -4.27
C ASN A 5 -12.67 7.19 -3.97
N TYR A 6 -12.21 7.17 -2.72
CA TYR A 6 -11.07 7.96 -2.29
C TYR A 6 -9.81 7.23 -2.75
N TYR A 7 -9.34 7.63 -3.92
CA TYR A 7 -8.07 7.17 -4.46
C TYR A 7 -6.97 8.15 -4.07
N VAL A 8 -5.93 7.66 -3.40
CA VAL A 8 -4.70 8.43 -3.20
C VAL A 8 -3.80 8.19 -4.42
N THR A 9 -3.10 9.24 -4.86
CA THR A 9 -2.20 9.15 -6.00
C THR A 9 -0.76 9.07 -5.51
N LEU A 10 -0.10 7.93 -5.74
CA LEU A 10 1.34 7.81 -5.59
C LEU A 10 1.98 8.10 -6.94
N THR A 11 3.03 8.91 -6.97
CA THR A 11 3.77 9.20 -8.22
C THR A 11 5.23 8.80 -8.07
N PRO A 12 5.55 7.50 -8.28
CA PRO A 12 6.88 7.00 -8.09
C PRO A 12 7.94 7.76 -8.89
N SER A 13 9.14 7.81 -8.35
CA SER A 13 10.35 8.19 -9.07
C SER A 13 10.83 7.02 -9.92
N ASN A 14 11.45 7.34 -11.05
CA ASN A 14 11.79 6.36 -12.08
C ASN A 14 12.70 5.24 -11.52
N SER A 15 12.33 3.98 -11.76
CA SER A 15 13.16 2.76 -11.60
C SER A 15 13.70 2.47 -10.20
N VAL A 16 12.92 1.75 -9.40
CA VAL A 16 13.44 1.06 -8.21
C VAL A 16 13.77 -0.39 -8.53
N SER A 17 15.05 -0.69 -8.76
CA SER A 17 15.53 -2.07 -8.98
C SER A 17 15.75 -2.85 -7.68
N SER A 18 15.68 -2.19 -6.53
CA SER A 18 15.76 -2.77 -5.19
C SER A 18 15.19 -1.75 -4.20
N PRO A 19 14.32 -2.15 -3.29
CA PRO A 19 13.99 -1.32 -2.15
C PRO A 19 15.08 -1.37 -1.08
N PRO A 20 15.11 -0.35 -0.22
CA PRO A 20 14.28 0.85 -0.33
C PRO A 20 14.74 1.77 -1.48
N SER A 21 13.78 2.44 -2.10
CA SER A 21 14.07 3.52 -3.05
C SER A 21 14.84 4.64 -2.37
N THR A 22 15.62 5.41 -3.13
CA THR A 22 16.36 6.55 -2.58
C THR A 22 15.45 7.73 -2.22
N ASP A 23 14.18 7.75 -2.68
CA ASP A 23 13.21 8.81 -2.40
C ASP A 23 11.99 8.27 -1.61
N TYR A 24 12.22 8.07 -0.31
CA TYR A 24 11.24 7.51 0.62
C TYR A 24 9.93 8.30 0.72
N PHE A 25 9.95 9.61 0.46
CA PHE A 25 8.75 10.46 0.59
C PHE A 25 7.92 10.51 -0.68
N ARG A 26 8.47 10.05 -1.80
CA ARG A 26 7.80 10.06 -3.10
C ARG A 26 7.25 8.69 -3.49
N ASP A 27 7.94 7.63 -3.10
CA ASP A 27 7.60 6.26 -3.51
C ASP A 27 6.83 5.48 -2.44
N HIS A 28 6.55 6.11 -1.30
CA HIS A 28 5.90 5.49 -0.15
C HIS A 28 4.85 6.41 0.43
N ASP A 29 3.68 5.85 0.70
CA ASP A 29 2.63 6.47 1.48
C ASP A 29 2.41 5.70 2.78
N PHE A 30 2.10 6.43 3.85
CA PHE A 30 1.96 5.87 5.19
C PHE A 30 0.61 6.21 5.82
N TYR A 31 -0.01 5.21 6.45
CA TYR A 31 -1.28 5.35 7.14
C TYR A 31 -1.24 4.76 8.54
N HIS A 32 -1.82 5.48 9.50
CA HIS A 32 -2.05 4.91 10.82
C HIS A 32 -3.27 4.00 10.81
N LEU A 33 -3.09 2.78 11.31
CA LEU A 33 -4.17 1.83 11.57
C LEU A 33 -4.32 1.61 13.07
N LYS A 34 -5.53 1.81 13.59
CA LYS A 34 -5.89 1.45 14.96
C LYS A 34 -6.83 0.25 14.94
N LEU A 35 -6.40 -0.85 15.55
CA LEU A 35 -7.20 -2.05 15.77
C LEU A 35 -7.76 -2.04 17.19
N ASN A 36 -9.08 -2.10 17.34
CA ASN A 36 -9.74 -2.08 18.65
C ASN A 36 -9.85 -3.48 19.29
N SER A 37 -9.55 -4.52 18.54
CA SER A 37 -9.54 -5.92 18.96
C SER A 37 -8.51 -6.70 18.17
N THR A 38 -8.13 -7.88 18.66
CA THR A 38 -7.37 -8.83 17.84
C THR A 38 -8.11 -9.07 16.53
N THR A 39 -7.42 -8.87 15.41
CA THR A 39 -8.00 -8.87 14.08
C THR A 39 -7.29 -9.90 13.22
N SER A 40 -8.08 -10.71 12.53
CA SER A 40 -7.63 -11.55 11.42
C SER A 40 -8.36 -11.12 10.15
N GLY A 41 -7.72 -11.36 9.01
CA GLY A 41 -8.33 -11.19 7.69
C GLY A 41 -7.35 -10.63 6.67
N THR A 42 -7.81 -9.75 5.79
CA THR A 42 -7.02 -9.33 4.63
C THR A 42 -6.90 -7.83 4.58
N LEU A 43 -5.67 -7.34 4.54
CA LEU A 43 -5.35 -5.97 4.20
C LEU A 43 -4.99 -5.93 2.71
N SER A 44 -5.64 -5.08 1.93
CA SER A 44 -5.43 -5.02 0.48
C SER A 44 -5.40 -3.61 -0.06
N VAL A 45 -4.64 -3.44 -1.13
CA VAL A 45 -4.60 -2.23 -1.96
C VAL A 45 -5.10 -2.59 -3.36
N GLU A 46 -6.09 -1.85 -3.84
CA GLU A 46 -6.56 -1.92 -5.23
C GLU A 46 -6.05 -0.69 -5.95
N PHE A 47 -5.39 -0.85 -7.09
CA PHE A 47 -4.73 0.25 -7.79
C PHE A 47 -4.84 0.14 -9.31
N ILE A 48 -4.85 1.31 -9.95
CA ILE A 48 -4.91 1.48 -11.40
C ILE A 48 -3.95 2.61 -11.80
N ASP A 49 -3.58 2.66 -13.07
CA ASP A 49 -2.81 3.79 -13.58
C ASP A 49 -3.59 5.10 -13.39
N GLY A 50 -2.88 6.11 -12.89
CA GLY A 50 -3.45 7.38 -12.49
C GLY A 50 -3.68 8.35 -13.65
N ASN A 51 -3.11 8.09 -14.84
CA ASN A 51 -3.19 8.98 -16.01
C ASN A 51 -3.62 8.28 -17.32
N GLY A 52 -3.76 6.94 -17.32
CA GLY A 52 -4.16 6.11 -18.46
C GLY A 52 -3.08 5.89 -19.51
N THR A 53 -1.81 6.21 -19.24
CA THR A 53 -0.74 6.22 -20.25
C THR A 53 0.58 5.65 -19.74
N GLY A 54 1.30 4.92 -20.61
CA GLY A 54 2.60 4.35 -20.27
C GLY A 54 2.48 3.06 -19.45
N THR A 55 3.48 2.81 -18.60
CA THR A 55 3.54 1.62 -17.74
C THR A 55 3.06 2.01 -16.34
N LYS A 56 2.13 1.24 -15.78
CA LYS A 56 1.65 1.40 -14.41
C LYS A 56 2.74 1.02 -13.40
N ALA A 57 2.79 1.67 -12.24
CA ALA A 57 3.63 1.22 -11.13
C ALA A 57 3.03 0.01 -10.41
N ASP A 58 3.87 -0.95 -10.05
CA ASP A 58 3.49 -2.07 -9.21
C ASP A 58 3.51 -1.61 -7.75
N LEU A 59 2.39 -1.73 -7.05
CA LEU A 59 2.28 -1.39 -5.62
C LEU A 59 2.36 -2.63 -4.75
N GLU A 60 3.02 -2.45 -3.61
CA GLU A 60 3.04 -3.38 -2.50
C GLU A 60 2.50 -2.77 -1.21
N ILE A 61 2.13 -3.65 -0.28
CA ILE A 61 1.62 -3.29 1.04
C ILE A 61 2.40 -3.97 2.15
N ALA A 62 2.75 -3.20 3.18
CA ALA A 62 3.34 -3.70 4.40
C ALA A 62 2.62 -3.16 5.63
N LEU A 63 2.58 -3.97 6.69
CA LEU A 63 2.11 -3.59 8.01
C LEU A 63 3.29 -3.64 8.97
N HIS A 64 3.49 -2.57 9.72
CA HIS A 64 4.52 -2.42 10.73
C HIS A 64 3.91 -2.18 12.12
N GLY A 65 4.64 -2.56 13.16
CA GLY A 65 4.28 -2.24 14.53
C GLY A 65 4.30 -0.73 14.82
N ASN A 66 3.59 -0.28 15.86
CA ASN A 66 3.53 1.14 16.25
C ASN A 66 4.91 1.79 16.52
N GLY A 67 5.91 0.97 16.87
CA GLY A 67 7.26 1.43 17.17
C GLY A 67 8.10 1.75 15.92
N ALA A 68 7.60 1.42 14.73
CA ALA A 68 8.31 1.61 13.47
C ALA A 68 8.63 3.08 13.24
N ARG A 69 9.93 3.41 13.32
CA ARG A 69 10.43 4.76 13.00
C ARG A 69 10.89 4.88 11.57
N PHE A 70 11.37 3.76 11.03
CA PHE A 70 11.78 3.56 9.66
C PHE A 70 11.36 2.16 9.27
N VAL A 71 11.07 1.95 7.98
CA VAL A 71 10.70 0.65 7.41
C VAL A 71 11.91 -0.28 7.47
N THR A 72 12.18 -0.82 8.65
CA THR A 72 13.21 -1.83 8.88
C THR A 72 12.54 -3.18 9.04
N GLY A 73 13.24 -4.25 8.66
CA GLY A 73 12.70 -5.60 8.81
C GLY A 73 12.38 -6.01 10.26
N GLN A 74 12.88 -5.27 11.26
CA GLN A 74 12.59 -5.55 12.67
C GLN A 74 11.17 -5.13 13.09
N ASP A 75 10.64 -4.07 12.48
CA ASP A 75 9.30 -3.57 12.79
C ASP A 75 8.21 -4.14 11.87
N LEU A 76 8.62 -4.87 10.84
CA LEU A 76 7.74 -5.49 9.87
C LEU A 76 6.95 -6.64 10.51
N ILE A 77 5.63 -6.52 10.49
CA ILE A 77 4.72 -7.60 10.91
C ILE A 77 4.47 -8.53 9.73
N VAL A 78 4.07 -7.94 8.59
CA VAL A 78 3.79 -8.69 7.38
C VAL A 78 3.89 -7.76 6.17
N ARG A 79 4.27 -8.31 5.03
CA ARG A 79 4.32 -7.61 3.74
C ARG A 79 3.79 -8.54 2.66
N SER A 80 3.12 -7.98 1.67
CA SER A 80 2.80 -8.69 0.45
C SER A 80 4.05 -8.98 -0.38
N ILE A 81 4.02 -10.12 -1.07
CA ILE A 81 5.01 -10.45 -2.09
C ILE A 81 4.20 -10.67 -3.35
N ALA A 82 3.65 -9.59 -3.91
CA ALA A 82 2.83 -9.71 -5.11
C ALA A 82 3.66 -9.62 -6.38
N ASN A 83 3.15 -10.34 -7.36
CA ASN A 83 3.59 -10.44 -8.74
C ASN A 83 2.52 -9.82 -9.65
N ASN A 84 1.97 -8.68 -9.24
CA ASN A 84 1.26 -7.76 -10.13
C ASN A 84 2.18 -7.46 -11.32
N ASN A 85 1.77 -7.87 -12.51
CA ASN A 85 2.62 -7.86 -13.69
C ASN A 85 1.89 -7.33 -14.92
N SER A 86 0.66 -6.83 -14.76
CA SER A 86 -0.05 -6.21 -15.86
C SER A 86 0.57 -4.86 -16.16
N SER A 87 1.30 -4.81 -17.27
CA SER A 87 1.77 -3.57 -17.87
C SER A 87 0.65 -2.71 -18.49
N ASP A 88 -0.60 -3.22 -18.54
CA ASP A 88 -1.75 -2.48 -19.07
C ASP A 88 -2.19 -1.39 -18.08
N PRO A 89 -2.12 -0.09 -18.46
CA PRO A 89 -2.50 1.01 -17.58
C PRO A 89 -4.01 1.04 -17.29
N LEU A 90 -4.85 0.39 -18.10
CA LEU A 90 -6.30 0.41 -17.93
C LEU A 90 -6.82 -0.72 -17.02
N VAL A 91 -5.95 -1.65 -16.62
CA VAL A 91 -6.33 -2.78 -15.76
C VAL A 91 -6.05 -2.45 -14.30
N SER A 92 -7.14 -2.46 -13.50
CA SER A 92 -7.06 -2.43 -12.03
C SER A 92 -6.46 -3.73 -11.52
N GLU A 93 -5.54 -3.62 -10.58
CA GLU A 93 -4.91 -4.74 -9.90
C GLU A 93 -5.14 -4.66 -8.39
N VAL A 94 -5.01 -5.80 -7.73
CA VAL A 94 -5.14 -5.91 -6.28
C VAL A 94 -3.89 -6.60 -5.74
N ASP A 95 -3.26 -5.96 -4.77
CA ASP A 95 -2.28 -6.58 -3.92
C ASP A 95 -2.84 -6.71 -2.50
N SER A 96 -2.45 -7.78 -1.79
CA SER A 96 -2.97 -8.06 -0.46
C SER A 96 -2.03 -8.89 0.40
N VAL A 97 -2.25 -8.77 1.71
CA VAL A 97 -1.55 -9.54 2.72
C VAL A 97 -2.53 -10.05 3.77
N THR A 98 -2.31 -11.28 4.22
CA THR A 98 -3.12 -11.90 5.28
C THR A 98 -2.62 -11.46 6.65
N LEU A 99 -3.55 -10.98 7.48
CA LEU A 99 -3.35 -10.69 8.88
C LEU A 99 -3.76 -11.91 9.71
N SER A 100 -2.80 -12.52 10.38
CA SER A 100 -3.02 -13.71 11.22
C SER A 100 -2.99 -13.32 12.69
N SER A 101 -4.16 -13.03 13.26
CA SER A 101 -4.33 -12.72 14.69
C SER A 101 -3.46 -11.53 15.16
N VAL A 102 -3.52 -10.42 14.43
CA VAL A 102 -2.83 -9.18 14.81
C VAL A 102 -3.52 -8.61 16.06
N PRO A 103 -2.81 -8.38 17.18
CA PRO A 103 -3.41 -7.85 18.41
C PRO A 103 -4.12 -6.50 18.23
N ALA A 104 -4.92 -6.11 19.22
CA ALA A 104 -5.38 -4.73 19.34
C ALA A 104 -4.18 -3.79 19.54
N GLY A 105 -4.20 -2.62 18.90
CA GLY A 105 -3.07 -1.71 18.95
C GLY A 105 -3.08 -0.67 17.85
N ASN A 106 -1.99 0.11 17.78
CA ASN A 106 -1.72 1.03 16.70
C ASN A 106 -0.65 0.41 15.80
N TYR A 107 -0.75 0.68 14.50
CA TYR A 107 0.10 0.11 13.47
C TYR A 107 0.33 1.15 12.37
N LEU A 108 1.36 0.91 11.57
CA LEU A 108 1.67 1.71 10.40
C LEU A 108 1.49 0.84 9.16
N ILE A 109 0.59 1.24 8.28
CA ILE A 109 0.48 0.68 6.93
C ILE A 109 1.42 1.49 6.05
N GLN A 110 2.21 0.79 5.24
CA GLN A 110 3.03 1.35 4.19
C GLN A 110 2.51 0.84 2.85
N ILE A 111 2.23 1.76 1.93
CA ILE A 111 1.99 1.48 0.51
C ILE A 111 3.19 2.00 -0.25
N PHE A 112 3.76 1.20 -1.13
CA PHE A 112 4.98 1.60 -1.80
C PHE A 112 5.12 0.93 -3.16
N SER A 113 5.77 1.61 -4.09
CA SER A 113 6.03 1.02 -5.40
C SER A 113 7.17 0.02 -5.32
N TRP A 114 6.93 -1.23 -5.73
CA TRP A 114 7.93 -2.28 -5.83
C TRP A 114 8.17 -2.64 -7.29
N TYR A 115 9.37 -2.33 -7.80
CA TYR A 115 9.82 -2.69 -9.15
C TYR A 115 9.17 -1.89 -10.30
N GLY A 116 9.95 -1.71 -11.38
CA GLY A 116 9.47 -1.15 -12.65
C GLY A 116 9.61 0.37 -12.83
N THR A 117 9.72 0.80 -14.10
CA THR A 117 9.46 2.18 -14.53
C THR A 117 7.94 2.40 -14.53
N GLY A 118 7.38 2.71 -13.38
CA GLY A 118 5.95 2.92 -13.22
C GLY A 118 5.56 4.41 -13.25
N GLY A 119 4.48 4.72 -13.94
CA GLY A 119 3.78 6.00 -13.92
C GLY A 119 2.97 6.19 -12.64
N PRO A 120 2.26 7.33 -12.51
CA PRO A 120 1.42 7.60 -11.36
C PRO A 120 0.36 6.52 -11.19
N VAL A 121 0.03 6.16 -9.96
CA VAL A 121 -1.01 5.18 -9.64
C VAL A 121 -2.01 5.75 -8.66
N ARG A 122 -3.28 5.44 -8.91
CA ARG A 122 -4.39 5.73 -8.01
C ARG A 122 -4.77 4.47 -7.28
N TYR A 123 -4.83 4.53 -5.95
CA TYR A 123 -5.11 3.34 -5.16
C TYR A 123 -6.09 3.57 -4.00
N GLY A 124 -6.80 2.50 -3.63
CA GLY A 124 -7.71 2.44 -2.51
C GLY A 124 -7.30 1.34 -1.53
N LEU A 125 -7.34 1.65 -0.24
CA LEU A 125 -6.92 0.75 0.84
C LEU A 125 -8.14 0.11 1.51
N LYS A 126 -8.08 -1.20 1.76
CA LYS A 126 -9.17 -1.97 2.37
C LYS A 126 -8.66 -2.89 3.47
N LEU A 127 -9.45 -3.05 4.52
CA LEU A 127 -9.28 -4.07 5.56
C LEU A 127 -10.57 -4.90 5.63
N ASN A 128 -10.46 -6.22 5.44
CA ASN A 128 -11.60 -7.14 5.41
C ASN A 128 -12.67 -6.72 4.40
N GLY A 129 -12.23 -6.21 3.25
CA GLY A 129 -13.10 -5.69 2.18
C GLY A 129 -13.72 -4.31 2.47
N VAL A 130 -13.55 -3.77 3.69
CA VAL A 130 -14.04 -2.44 4.07
C VAL A 130 -12.98 -1.39 3.75
N LYS A 131 -13.37 -0.31 3.06
CA LYS A 131 -12.48 0.82 2.77
C LYS A 131 -11.93 1.42 4.07
N LEU A 132 -10.61 1.52 4.17
CA LEU A 132 -9.97 2.31 5.21
C LEU A 132 -10.03 3.79 4.82
N CYS A 133 -10.34 4.62 5.80
CA CYS A 133 -10.55 6.04 5.57
C CYS A 133 -9.31 6.79 6.02
N GLN A 134 -8.83 7.70 5.19
CA GLN A 134 -7.87 8.67 5.67
C GLN A 134 -8.61 9.57 6.67
N LYS A 135 -8.01 9.76 7.85
CA LYS A 135 -8.47 10.83 8.73
C LYS A 135 -8.09 12.13 8.03
N ASP A 136 -9.08 12.93 7.65
CA ASP A 136 -8.82 14.28 7.10
C ASP A 136 -7.89 15.02 8.08
N PRO A 137 -6.89 15.76 7.56
CA PRO A 137 -5.92 16.48 8.38
C PRO A 137 -6.59 17.48 9.35
#